data_AF-A0A924HAS7-F1
#
_entry.id   AF-A0A924HAS7-F1
#
_cell.length_a   1.000
_cell.length_b   1.000
_cell.length_c   1.000
_cell.angle_alpha   90.00
_cell.angle_beta   90.00
_cell.angle_gamma   90.00
#
_symmetry.space_group_name_H-M   'P 1'
#
loop_
_entity.id
_entity.type
_entity.pdbx_description
1 polymer ?
#
loop_
_entity_poly.entity_id
_entity_poly.type
_entity_poly.pdbx_seq_one_letter_code
_entity_poly.pdbx_strand_id
1 'polypeptide(L)' 'MPYAFGHPLLEAIGTARVEEVRLNGGHVSVVAGPHARKRMWPLLDRWLALPAA' A
#
# COMPACT_ATOMS: atom_id res chain seq x y z
N MET A 1 -3.45 5.39 -11.84
CA MET A 1 -2.00 5.37 -12.08
C MET A 1 -1.61 4.00 -12.57
N PRO A 2 -0.75 3.90 -13.60
CA PRO A 2 -0.25 2.62 -14.09
C PRO A 2 0.57 1.86 -13.04
N TYR A 3 0.35 0.55 -12.95
CA TYR A 3 1.09 -0.36 -12.05
C TYR A 3 2.60 -0.37 -12.34
N ALA A 4 2.97 -0.31 -13.63
CA ALA A 4 4.34 -0.41 -14.09
C ALA A 4 5.27 0.69 -13.55
N PHE A 5 4.74 1.80 -13.04
CA PHE A 5 5.57 2.85 -12.43
C PHE A 5 5.95 2.55 -10.98
N GLY A 6 5.11 1.84 -10.23
CA GLY A 6 5.37 1.50 -8.83
C GLY A 6 6.14 0.18 -8.67
N HIS A 7 5.89 -0.79 -9.55
CA HIS A 7 6.46 -2.13 -9.43
C HIS A 7 8.00 -2.18 -9.32
N PRO A 8 8.78 -1.43 -10.12
CA PRO A 8 10.24 -1.45 -10.01
C PRO A 8 10.78 -1.01 -8.65
N LEU A 9 9.99 -0.27 -7.85
CA LEU A 9 10.39 0.11 -6.50
C LEU A 9 10.49 -1.09 -5.57
N LEU A 10 9.69 -2.15 -5.80
CA LEU A 10 9.75 -3.37 -4.98
C LEU A 10 11.07 -4.11 -5.16
N GLU A 11 11.66 -4.06 -6.36
CA GLU A 11 12.98 -4.65 -6.65
C GLU A 11 14.12 -3.87 -5.99
N ALA A 12 13.89 -2.59 -5.66
CA ALA A 12 14.88 -1.72 -5.04
C ALA A 12 14.87 -1.75 -3.50
N ILE A 13 13.87 -2.37 -2.86
CA ILE A 13 13.76 -2.38 -1.39
C ILE A 13 14.66 -3.46 -0.79
N GLY A 14 15.61 -3.05 0.06
CA GLY A 14 16.53 -3.94 0.78
C GLY A 14 16.02 -4.47 2.14
N THR A 15 14.76 -4.20 2.49
CA THR A 15 14.19 -4.60 3.80
C THR A 15 13.30 -5.83 3.67
N ALA A 16 13.30 -6.70 4.68
CA ALA A 16 12.48 -7.92 4.68
C ALA A 16 10.97 -7.68 4.88
N ARG A 17 10.58 -6.52 5.42
CA ARG A 17 9.19 -6.21 5.75
C ARG A 17 8.58 -5.28 4.70
N VAL A 18 8.11 -5.87 3.61
CA VAL A 18 7.43 -5.17 2.52
C VAL A 18 6.17 -5.95 2.16
N GLU A 19 5.07 -5.25 1.97
CA GLU A 19 3.82 -5.83 1.50
C GLU A 19 3.29 -5.03 0.30
N GLU A 20 3.06 -5.70 -0.82
CA GLU A 20 2.41 -5.10 -1.97
C GLU A 20 0.89 -5.32 -1.90
N VAL A 21 0.12 -4.24 -1.97
CA VAL A 21 -1.35 -4.29 -1.98
C VAL A 21 -1.88 -3.63 -3.25
N ARG A 22 -2.79 -4.32 -3.96
CA ARG A 22 -3.51 -3.78 -5.11
C ARG A 22 -4.94 -3.42 -4.75
N LEU A 23 -5.28 -2.12 -4.84
CA LEU A 23 -6.61 -1.60 -4.56
C LEU A 23 -7.23 -0.99 -5.82
N ASN A 24 -8.45 -1.39 -6.13
CA ASN A 24 -9.22 -0.81 -7.23
C ASN A 24 -9.71 0.60 -6.84
N GLY A 25 -9.46 1.59 -7.69
CA GLY A 25 -9.97 2.96 -7.57
C GLY A 25 -9.07 4.01 -8.21
N GLY A 26 -9.54 5.26 -8.19
CA GLY A 26 -8.73 6.40 -8.64
C GLY A 26 -7.52 6.66 -7.72
N HIS A 27 -6.43 7.19 -8.27
CA HIS A 27 -5.15 7.38 -7.57
C HIS A 27 -5.29 8.09 -6.21
N VAL A 28 -6.00 9.21 -6.19
CA VAL A 28 -6.22 9.98 -4.96
C VAL A 28 -7.27 9.31 -4.07
N SER A 29 -8.31 8.72 -4.66
CA SER A 29 -9.43 8.12 -3.90
C SER A 29 -9.00 6.93 -3.04
N VAL A 30 -8.07 6.12 -3.53
CA VAL A 30 -7.56 4.94 -2.79
C VAL A 30 -6.61 5.33 -1.66
N VAL A 31 -6.04 6.53 -1.66
CA VAL A 31 -5.09 7.00 -0.63
C VAL A 31 -5.74 7.98 0.36
N ALA A 32 -6.48 8.97 -0.14
CA ALA A 32 -7.02 10.09 0.65
C ALA A 32 -8.56 10.23 0.59
N GLY A 33 -9.25 9.40 -0.21
CA GLY A 33 -10.70 9.47 -0.36
C GLY A 33 -11.50 8.57 0.59
N PRO A 34 -12.85 8.55 0.48
CA PRO A 34 -13.71 7.63 1.23
C PRO A 34 -13.37 6.14 1.03
N HIS A 35 -12.85 5.78 -0.16
CA HIS A 35 -12.38 4.43 -0.44
C HIS A 35 -11.14 4.08 0.37
N ALA A 36 -10.24 5.05 0.60
CA ALA A 36 -9.06 4.84 1.42
C ALA A 36 -9.44 4.41 2.84
N ARG A 37 -10.33 5.16 3.51
CA ARG A 37 -10.73 4.86 4.90
C ARG A 37 -11.26 3.44 5.08
N LYS A 38 -11.95 2.90 4.07
CA LYS A 38 -12.57 1.58 4.12
C LYS A 38 -11.65 0.44 3.65
N ARG A 39 -10.57 0.74 2.91
CA ARG A 39 -9.76 -0.28 2.22
C ARG A 39 -8.27 -0.14 2.51
N MET A 40 -7.69 1.04 2.28
CA MET A 40 -6.25 1.26 2.43
C MET A 40 -5.83 1.44 3.90
N TRP A 41 -6.51 2.32 4.63
CA TRP A 41 -6.12 2.67 6.01
C TRP A 41 -6.19 1.49 6.98
N PRO A 42 -7.21 0.60 6.93
CA PRO A 42 -7.22 -0.59 7.79
C PRO A 42 -6.06 -1.56 7.52
N LEU A 43 -5.61 -1.67 6.26
CA LEU A 43 -4.47 -2.52 5.91
C LEU A 43 -3.16 -1.93 6.45
N LEU A 44 -2.98 -0.62 6.30
CA LEU A 44 -1.81 0.09 6.83
C LEU A 44 -1.77 0.02 8.36
N ASP A 45 -2.90 0.24 9.03
CA ASP A 45 -3.02 0.16 10.49
C ASP A 45 -2.62 -1.23 11.00
N ARG A 46 -3.18 -2.29 10.40
CA ARG A 46 -2.81 -3.68 10.70
C ARG A 46 -1.33 -3.93 10.45
N TRP A 47 -0.80 -3.44 9.32
CA TRP A 47 0.61 -3.62 8.99
C TRP A 47 1.47 -2.96 10.06
N LEU A 48 1.20 -1.71 10.46
CA LEU A 48 1.96 -0.97 11.47
C LEU A 48 1.87 -1.59 12.88
N ALA A 49 0.72 -2.17 13.23
CA ALA A 49 0.50 -2.79 14.54
C ALA A 49 1.34 -4.06 14.78
N LEU A 50 1.87 -4.69 13.73
CA LEU A 50 2.74 -5.85 13.86
C LEU A 50 4.13 -5.43 14.39
N PRO A 51 4.70 -6.16 15.36
CA PRO A 51 6.06 -5.91 15.81
C PRO A 51 7.04 -6.07 14.64
N ALA A 52 8.09 -5.25 14.63
CA ALA A 52 9.21 -5.47 13.71
C ALA A 52 9.88 -6.80 14.07
N ALA A 53 10.05 -7.66 13.07
CA ALA A 53 10.78 -8.92 13.19
C ALA A 53 12.28 -8.67 13.39
#